data_AF-A0A7R8D5G7-F1
#
_entry.id   AF-A0A7R8D5G7-F1
#
_cell.length_a   1.000
_cell.length_b   1.000
_cell.length_c   1.000
_cell.angle_alpha   90.00
_cell.angle_beta   90.00
_cell.angle_gamma   90.00
#
_symmetry.space_group_name_H-M   'P 1'
#
loop_
_entity.id
_entity.type
_entity.pdbx_description
1 polymer ?
#
loop_
_entity_poly.entity_id
_entity_poly.type
_entity_poly.pdbx_seq_one_letter_code
_entity_poly.pdbx_strand_id
1 'polypeptide(L)'
;MDSGVNLGQSVKPDPKDISRSATAMISMRSLGVVTFQTMITPNIVFIYDVNGYIAGIQSIVDQAAWDNGYVNFHNKSMYQPSTINGKDVFLTTAYFVDPQIICSTGRTRYQYKTQGTGYTLIFQNGEDISQKNLMEIPLIEENLKDSDFWNEHLCFINMGKHYFNLHYDPEESCGNLFPVQLIYEEGFLHGFVWQHFGTLPGDFWEHPPALAISKIIKDPPTYILDAIGTVGLSTMHIYFKNYLSISSLKLAVHLHRRMNETPFNMGEMVANDNGCKLSLSDTASRENNIHAVKYLVDSRGAMDDKSCA
;
A
#
# COMPACT_ATOMS: atom_id res chain seq x y z
N MET A 1 -85.53 -9.72 -3.70
CA MET A 1 -84.77 -9.75 -2.45
C MET A 1 -83.71 -10.82 -2.65
N ASP A 2 -82.80 -10.52 -3.57
CA ASP A 2 -81.48 -9.90 -3.31
C ASP A 2 -80.49 -10.97 -2.89
N SER A 3 -79.33 -11.19 -3.51
CA SER A 3 -78.64 -10.75 -4.75
C SER A 3 -77.21 -11.31 -4.52
N GLY A 4 -76.39 -11.81 -5.44
CA GLY A 4 -76.37 -11.93 -6.89
C GLY A 4 -75.19 -12.86 -7.26
N VAL A 5 -75.04 -13.11 -8.54
CA VAL A 5 -74.47 -14.33 -9.15
C VAL A 5 -73.11 -14.10 -9.83
N ASN A 6 -72.28 -15.14 -9.82
CA ASN A 6 -71.22 -15.60 -10.73
C ASN A 6 -70.06 -14.72 -11.26
N LEU A 7 -68.86 -15.30 -11.07
CA LEU A 7 -67.85 -15.73 -12.05
C LEU A 7 -67.66 -14.91 -13.34
N GLY A 8 -66.42 -14.43 -13.54
CA GLY A 8 -65.95 -14.13 -14.89
C GLY A 8 -64.62 -13.39 -15.00
N GLN A 9 -63.59 -14.15 -15.39
CA GLN A 9 -62.56 -13.80 -16.39
C GLN A 9 -61.40 -12.84 -16.06
N SER A 10 -60.21 -13.39 -16.35
CA SER A 10 -58.93 -12.73 -16.57
C SER A 10 -58.97 -11.79 -17.78
N VAL A 11 -58.57 -10.54 -17.58
CA VAL A 11 -58.23 -9.57 -18.64
C VAL A 11 -56.94 -8.86 -18.26
N LYS A 12 -55.91 -8.94 -19.11
CA LYS A 12 -54.73 -8.06 -19.07
C LYS A 12 -55.09 -6.69 -19.65
N PRO A 13 -54.62 -5.57 -19.08
CA PRO A 13 -54.62 -4.29 -19.78
C PRO A 13 -53.26 -3.95 -20.39
N ASP A 14 -53.33 -3.38 -21.60
CA ASP A 14 -52.26 -2.82 -22.45
C ASP A 14 -51.94 -1.36 -22.03
N PRO A 15 -50.76 -0.80 -22.36
CA PRO A 15 -50.19 0.35 -21.71
C PRO A 15 -50.53 1.66 -22.43
N LYS A 16 -50.98 2.67 -21.67
CA LYS A 16 -50.56 4.08 -21.75
C LYS A 16 -51.33 4.93 -20.74
N ASP A 17 -50.58 5.83 -20.12
CA ASP A 17 -50.98 7.03 -19.40
C ASP A 17 -51.76 6.93 -18.08
N ILE A 18 -51.03 7.03 -16.97
CA ILE A 18 -51.11 8.22 -16.12
C ILE A 18 -49.70 8.68 -15.75
N SER A 19 -49.35 9.90 -16.18
CA SER A 19 -48.09 10.58 -15.92
C SER A 19 -48.07 11.35 -14.59
N ARG A 20 -46.85 11.56 -14.08
CA ARG A 20 -46.37 12.64 -13.18
C ARG A 20 -46.40 12.40 -11.67
N SER A 21 -45.26 11.89 -11.18
CA SER A 21 -44.36 12.74 -10.39
C SER A 21 -42.93 12.55 -10.90
N ALA A 22 -42.29 13.67 -11.22
CA ALA A 22 -40.98 13.74 -11.83
C ALA A 22 -39.90 13.95 -10.74
N THR A 23 -38.65 13.62 -11.11
CA THR A 23 -37.39 14.02 -10.45
C THR A 23 -37.02 13.13 -9.25
N ALA A 24 -35.92 12.36 -9.23
CA ALA A 24 -34.61 12.56 -9.84
C ALA A 24 -34.07 11.28 -10.48
N MET A 25 -33.57 11.39 -11.71
CA MET A 25 -32.55 10.47 -12.21
C MET A 25 -31.26 10.74 -11.44
N ILE A 26 -30.81 9.79 -10.63
CA ILE A 26 -29.39 9.73 -10.29
C ILE A 26 -28.83 8.54 -11.08
N SER A 27 -28.23 8.87 -12.22
CA SER A 27 -27.33 7.99 -12.96
C SER A 27 -26.10 7.73 -12.08
N MET A 28 -26.14 6.69 -11.24
CA MET A 28 -24.93 6.20 -10.58
C MET A 28 -24.14 5.35 -11.59
N ARG A 29 -23.22 5.99 -12.29
CA ARG A 29 -22.19 5.31 -13.08
C ARG A 29 -21.17 4.70 -12.11
N SER A 30 -20.92 3.41 -12.27
CA SER A 30 -20.05 2.59 -11.46
C SER A 30 -18.59 3.04 -11.52
N LEU A 31 -17.99 3.22 -10.33
CA LEU A 31 -16.60 3.59 -10.09
C LEU A 31 -15.70 2.34 -10.18
N GLY A 32 -14.62 2.42 -10.96
CA GLY A 32 -13.73 1.30 -11.23
C GLY A 32 -12.64 1.13 -10.16
N VAL A 33 -12.70 0.02 -9.43
CA VAL A 33 -11.63 -0.52 -8.60
C VAL A 33 -11.46 -1.97 -9.02
N VAL A 34 -10.25 -2.40 -9.39
CA VAL A 34 -9.98 -3.82 -9.59
C VAL A 34 -9.45 -4.37 -8.26
N THR A 35 -10.35 -4.78 -7.38
CA THR A 35 -10.01 -5.68 -6.29
C THR A 35 -10.13 -7.11 -6.80
N PHE A 36 -9.07 -7.91 -6.62
CA PHE A 36 -9.17 -9.35 -6.83
C PHE A 36 -10.04 -9.93 -5.73
N GLN A 37 -11.24 -10.40 -6.08
CA GLN A 37 -12.15 -11.09 -5.18
C GLN A 37 -11.54 -12.45 -4.81
N THR A 38 -10.69 -12.47 -3.80
CA THR A 38 -10.39 -13.66 -3.02
C THR A 38 -10.91 -13.41 -1.61
N MET A 39 -11.31 -14.45 -0.88
CA MET A 39 -11.74 -14.35 0.54
C MET A 39 -10.58 -13.97 1.49
N ILE A 40 -9.55 -13.32 0.97
CA ILE A 40 -8.32 -12.91 1.65
C ILE A 40 -8.31 -11.39 1.57
N THR A 41 -8.28 -10.72 2.72
CA THR A 41 -8.00 -9.29 2.74
C THR A 41 -6.64 -9.08 2.07
N PRO A 42 -6.55 -8.28 0.99
CA PRO A 42 -5.26 -8.07 0.33
C PRO A 42 -4.25 -7.49 1.32
N ASN A 43 -2.96 -7.75 1.13
CA ASN A 43 -1.91 -7.16 1.97
C ASN A 43 -1.52 -5.75 1.51
N ILE A 44 -1.78 -5.47 0.24
CA ILE A 44 -1.43 -4.22 -0.41
C ILE A 44 -2.56 -3.72 -1.31
N VAL A 45 -2.61 -2.41 -1.52
CA VAL A 45 -3.46 -1.75 -2.51
C VAL A 45 -2.58 -0.88 -3.39
N PHE A 46 -2.71 -0.99 -4.71
CA PHE A 46 -2.08 -0.04 -5.63
C PHE A 46 -2.99 1.17 -5.84
N ILE A 47 -2.39 2.36 -5.80
CA ILE A 47 -3.05 3.62 -6.12
C ILE A 47 -2.74 3.95 -7.57
N TYR A 48 -3.75 4.33 -8.34
CA TYR A 48 -3.61 4.76 -9.73
C TYR A 48 -4.02 6.23 -9.86
N ASP A 49 -3.36 6.97 -10.74
CA ASP A 49 -3.82 8.30 -11.14
C ASP A 49 -5.04 8.22 -12.06
N VAL A 50 -5.69 9.36 -12.33
CA VAL A 50 -6.90 9.44 -13.18
C VAL A 50 -6.71 8.84 -14.57
N ASN A 51 -5.45 8.79 -15.04
CA ASN A 51 -5.09 8.27 -16.36
C ASN A 51 -4.68 6.79 -16.33
N GLY A 52 -4.73 6.14 -15.16
CA GLY A 52 -4.55 4.70 -14.99
C GLY A 52 -3.10 4.27 -14.77
N TYR A 53 -2.20 5.19 -14.42
CA TYR A 53 -0.80 4.84 -14.10
C TYR A 53 -0.61 4.69 -12.59
N ILE A 54 0.15 3.68 -12.15
CA ILE A 54 0.45 3.43 -10.74
C ILE A 54 1.12 4.66 -10.12
N ALA A 55 0.47 5.27 -9.14
CA ALA A 55 0.86 6.51 -8.50
C ALA A 55 1.26 6.32 -7.02
N GLY A 56 1.02 5.15 -6.44
CA GLY A 56 1.36 4.85 -5.06
C GLY A 56 0.95 3.44 -4.66
N ILE A 57 1.11 3.16 -3.38
CA ILE A 57 0.83 1.87 -2.78
C ILE A 57 0.43 2.05 -1.31
N GLN A 58 -0.39 1.15 -0.79
CA GLN A 58 -0.78 1.11 0.61
C GLN A 58 -0.50 -0.28 1.18
N SER A 59 -0.03 -0.36 2.42
CA SER A 59 -0.10 -1.59 3.21
C SER A 59 -1.41 -1.65 3.97
N ILE A 60 -1.89 -2.87 4.23
CA ILE A 60 -3.11 -3.13 4.97
C ILE A 60 -2.76 -3.85 6.28
N VAL A 61 -3.22 -3.29 7.39
CA VAL A 61 -3.18 -3.91 8.72
C VAL A 61 -4.61 -4.07 9.23
N ASP A 62 -4.95 -5.25 9.75
CA ASP A 62 -6.29 -5.49 10.31
C ASP A 62 -6.54 -4.61 11.55
N GLN A 63 -7.70 -3.95 11.66
CA GLN A 63 -8.03 -3.25 12.90
C GLN A 63 -8.20 -4.20 14.07
N ALA A 64 -8.44 -5.51 13.86
CA ALA A 64 -8.38 -6.47 14.95
C ALA A 64 -6.99 -6.55 15.63
N ALA A 65 -5.93 -6.10 14.95
CA ALA A 65 -4.58 -5.99 15.50
C ALA A 65 -4.25 -4.59 16.07
N TRP A 66 -5.27 -3.74 16.32
CA TRP A 66 -5.13 -2.32 16.67
C TRP A 66 -4.23 -2.01 17.88
N ASP A 67 -4.23 -2.85 18.91
CA ASP A 67 -3.34 -2.76 20.06
C ASP A 67 -2.78 -4.14 20.40
N ASN A 68 -1.46 -4.24 20.28
CA ASN A 68 -0.71 -5.46 20.57
C ASN A 68 0.16 -5.31 21.82
N GLY A 69 -0.05 -4.26 22.63
CA GLY A 69 0.75 -3.95 23.81
C GLY A 69 2.04 -3.17 23.53
N TYR A 70 2.47 -3.07 22.26
CA TYR A 70 3.64 -2.30 21.84
C TYR A 70 3.23 -1.02 21.10
N VAL A 71 2.30 -1.15 20.15
CA VAL A 71 1.76 -0.02 19.39
C VAL A 71 0.24 -0.07 19.39
N ASN A 72 -0.35 1.08 19.73
CA ASN A 72 -1.75 1.36 19.47
C ASN A 72 -1.87 2.10 18.13
N PHE A 73 -2.31 1.41 17.08
CA PHE A 73 -2.39 1.96 15.72
C PHE A 73 -3.39 3.12 15.59
N HIS A 74 -4.45 3.19 16.41
CA HIS A 74 -5.39 4.33 16.38
C HIS A 74 -4.72 5.65 16.77
N ASN A 75 -3.66 5.60 17.58
CA ASN A 75 -2.96 6.80 18.05
C ASN A 75 -1.78 7.19 17.16
N LYS A 76 -1.62 6.54 16.01
CA LYS A 76 -0.49 6.76 15.09
C LYS A 76 -0.98 7.37 13.79
N SER A 77 -0.51 8.57 13.48
CA SER A 77 -0.89 9.34 12.28
C SER A 77 -0.59 8.65 10.95
N MET A 78 0.32 7.66 10.91
CA MET A 78 0.58 6.86 9.71
C MET A 78 -0.52 5.84 9.38
N TYR A 79 -1.38 5.49 10.34
CA TYR A 79 -2.37 4.43 10.21
C TYR A 79 -3.76 5.03 10.02
N GLN A 80 -4.24 5.02 8.78
CA GLN A 80 -5.52 5.62 8.41
C GLN A 80 -6.64 4.57 8.43
N PRO A 81 -7.70 4.74 9.24
CA PRO A 81 -8.80 3.78 9.29
C PRO A 81 -9.56 3.76 7.96
N SER A 82 -9.89 2.56 7.50
CA SER A 82 -10.64 2.31 6.27
C SER A 82 -11.40 0.99 6.37
N THR A 83 -12.19 0.68 5.34
CA THR A 83 -12.91 -0.59 5.23
C THR A 83 -12.64 -1.18 3.84
N ILE A 84 -12.10 -2.41 3.80
CA ILE A 84 -11.83 -3.14 2.56
C ILE A 84 -12.58 -4.46 2.60
N ASN A 85 -13.41 -4.72 1.59
CA ASN A 85 -14.25 -5.92 1.49
C ASN A 85 -15.08 -6.17 2.77
N GLY A 86 -15.64 -5.11 3.36
CA GLY A 86 -16.45 -5.18 4.58
C GLY A 86 -15.66 -5.42 5.88
N LYS A 87 -14.32 -5.36 5.82
CA LYS A 87 -13.44 -5.52 6.98
C LYS A 87 -12.75 -4.21 7.31
N ASP A 88 -12.79 -3.83 8.59
CA ASP A 88 -12.11 -2.65 9.09
C ASP A 88 -10.59 -2.87 9.15
N VAL A 89 -9.86 -1.95 8.53
CA VAL A 89 -8.41 -2.02 8.38
C VAL A 89 -7.78 -0.66 8.64
N PHE A 90 -6.49 -0.65 8.93
CA PHE A 90 -5.63 0.51 8.83
C PHE A 90 -4.83 0.45 7.53
N LEU A 91 -4.69 1.60 6.89
CA LEU A 91 -3.87 1.81 5.71
C LEU A 91 -2.67 2.66 6.07
N THR A 92 -1.49 2.25 5.64
CA THR A 92 -0.33 3.16 5.58
C THR A 92 0.03 3.39 4.12
N THR A 93 0.23 4.64 3.73
CA THR A 93 0.26 5.04 2.31
C THR A 93 1.61 5.62 1.91
N ALA A 94 2.13 5.16 0.78
CA ALA A 94 3.26 5.72 0.08
C ALA A 94 2.84 6.16 -1.33
N TYR A 95 3.13 7.40 -1.70
CA TYR A 95 2.94 7.95 -3.03
C TYR A 95 4.27 7.98 -3.78
N PHE A 96 4.22 7.66 -5.07
CA PHE A 96 5.38 7.70 -5.98
C PHE A 96 5.39 8.96 -6.88
N VAL A 97 4.35 9.76 -6.77
CA VAL A 97 4.12 11.02 -7.48
C VAL A 97 3.49 12.02 -6.52
N ASP A 98 3.37 13.28 -6.91
CA ASP A 98 2.64 14.27 -6.13
C ASP A 98 1.17 13.82 -5.92
N PRO A 99 0.70 13.63 -4.67
CA PRO A 99 -0.66 13.19 -4.41
C PRO A 99 -1.73 14.17 -4.94
N GLN A 100 -1.39 15.45 -5.11
CA GLN A 100 -2.33 16.48 -5.61
C GLN A 100 -2.74 16.24 -7.06
N ILE A 101 -1.90 15.58 -7.86
CA ILE A 101 -2.21 15.29 -9.27
C ILE A 101 -2.98 13.98 -9.45
N ILE A 102 -2.99 13.08 -8.45
CA ILE A 102 -3.49 11.71 -8.60
C ILE A 102 -4.96 11.68 -9.03
N CYS A 103 -5.81 12.46 -8.35
CA CYS A 103 -7.26 12.46 -8.59
C CYS A 103 -7.72 13.62 -9.49
N SER A 104 -6.81 14.51 -9.91
CA SER A 104 -7.15 15.74 -10.65
C SER A 104 -6.75 15.66 -12.14
N THR A 105 -5.47 15.77 -12.44
CA THR A 105 -4.94 15.80 -13.81
C THR A 105 -4.31 14.47 -14.24
N GLY A 106 -3.74 13.75 -13.28
CA GLY A 106 -2.91 12.56 -13.50
C GLY A 106 -1.66 12.84 -14.33
N ARG A 107 -0.86 11.80 -14.56
CA ARG A 107 0.29 11.92 -15.48
C ARG A 107 -0.12 11.66 -16.92
N THR A 108 0.53 12.37 -17.82
CA THR A 108 0.50 12.07 -19.25
C THR A 108 1.32 10.81 -19.57
N ARG A 109 1.05 10.20 -20.73
CA ARG A 109 1.87 9.09 -21.26
C ARG A 109 3.34 9.45 -21.38
N TYR A 110 3.66 10.69 -21.73
CA TYR A 110 5.05 11.15 -21.83
C TYR A 110 5.73 11.18 -20.45
N GLN A 111 5.07 11.77 -19.44
CA GLN A 111 5.57 11.78 -18.07
C GLN A 111 5.78 10.36 -17.54
N TYR A 112 4.81 9.46 -17.71
CA TYR A 112 4.99 8.06 -17.31
C TYR A 112 6.16 7.38 -18.02
N LYS A 113 6.35 7.65 -19.32
CA LYS A 113 7.48 7.08 -20.08
C LYS A 113 8.85 7.58 -19.57
N THR A 114 8.96 8.83 -19.14
CA THR A 114 10.23 9.41 -18.70
C THR A 114 10.51 9.23 -17.20
N GLN A 115 9.46 9.17 -16.38
CA GLN A 115 9.55 9.04 -14.92
C GLN A 115 9.37 7.60 -14.45
N GLY A 116 8.82 6.71 -15.28
CA GLY A 116 8.43 5.36 -14.86
C GLY A 116 7.27 5.38 -13.87
N THR A 117 7.29 4.44 -12.92
CA THR A 117 6.24 4.31 -11.88
C THR A 117 6.15 5.55 -11.00
N GLY A 118 7.26 6.27 -10.78
CA GLY A 118 7.24 7.50 -10.00
C GLY A 118 8.58 8.21 -9.98
N TYR A 119 8.57 9.44 -9.48
CA TYR A 119 9.72 10.34 -9.44
C TYR A 119 10.01 10.88 -8.03
N THR A 120 9.22 10.50 -7.03
CA THR A 120 9.39 10.88 -5.63
C THR A 120 8.91 9.73 -4.73
N LEU A 121 9.20 9.81 -3.44
CA LEU A 121 8.59 8.97 -2.41
C LEU A 121 8.00 9.88 -1.34
N ILE A 122 6.70 9.81 -1.12
CA ILE A 122 6.00 10.63 -0.13
C ILE A 122 5.14 9.71 0.74
N PHE A 123 5.32 9.77 2.06
CA PHE A 123 4.44 9.07 2.99
C PHE A 123 3.30 9.97 3.45
N GLN A 124 2.10 9.40 3.58
CA GLN A 124 0.99 10.07 4.25
C GLN A 124 1.07 9.82 5.76
N ASN A 125 1.31 10.89 6.51
CA ASN A 125 1.41 10.93 7.96
C ASN A 125 0.31 11.80 8.56
N GLY A 126 -0.95 11.49 8.27
CA GLY A 126 -2.13 12.18 8.77
C GLY A 126 -3.38 11.88 7.96
N GLU A 127 -4.50 12.46 8.36
CA GLU A 127 -5.84 12.12 7.84
C GLU A 127 -6.10 12.58 6.40
N ASP A 128 -5.35 13.57 5.92
CA ASP A 128 -5.54 14.18 4.60
C ASP A 128 -4.21 14.32 3.84
N ILE A 129 -4.30 14.73 2.58
CA ILE A 129 -3.14 14.96 1.70
C ILE A 129 -2.62 16.41 1.77
N SER A 130 -2.92 17.16 2.84
CA SER A 130 -2.34 18.49 3.04
C SER A 130 -0.84 18.39 3.27
N GLN A 131 -0.09 19.41 2.86
CA GLN A 131 1.39 19.39 2.90
C GLN A 131 1.98 19.08 4.29
N LYS A 132 1.31 19.47 5.38
CA LYS A 132 1.73 19.15 6.76
C LYS A 132 1.67 17.65 7.10
N ASN A 133 0.85 16.89 6.39
CA ASN A 133 0.63 15.45 6.57
C ASN A 133 1.40 14.63 5.51
N LEU A 134 2.22 15.28 4.69
CA LEU A 134 3.02 14.62 3.67
C LEU A 134 4.49 14.68 4.08
N MET A 135 5.13 13.52 4.12
CA MET A 135 6.55 13.39 4.38
C MET A 135 7.26 12.96 3.10
N GLU A 136 7.83 13.92 2.38
CA GLU A 136 8.66 13.64 1.21
C GLU A 136 10.05 13.14 1.64
N ILE A 137 10.50 12.07 0.99
CA ILE A 137 11.79 11.45 1.26
C ILE A 137 12.81 11.92 0.22
N PRO A 138 13.95 12.47 0.64
CA PRO A 138 15.02 12.86 -0.27
C PRO A 138 15.51 11.69 -1.12
N LEU A 139 15.61 11.87 -2.44
CA LEU A 139 16.12 10.80 -3.32
C LEU A 139 17.63 10.57 -3.19
N ILE A 140 18.36 11.55 -2.64
CA ILE A 140 19.80 11.53 -2.44
C ILE A 140 20.07 11.40 -0.94
N GLU A 141 20.87 10.40 -0.56
CA GLU A 141 21.18 10.06 0.84
C GLU A 141 21.80 11.23 1.60
N GLU A 142 22.66 12.01 0.94
CA GLU A 142 23.33 13.16 1.55
C GLU A 142 22.35 14.19 2.10
N ASN A 143 21.20 14.37 1.45
CA ASN A 143 20.15 15.28 1.90
C ASN A 143 19.38 14.75 3.12
N LEU A 144 19.60 13.49 3.51
CA LEU A 144 19.03 12.90 4.71
C LEU A 144 19.86 13.20 5.96
N LYS A 145 21.14 13.57 5.81
CA LYS A 145 22.07 13.78 6.93
C LYS A 145 21.68 14.94 7.86
N ASP A 146 20.94 15.90 7.33
CA ASP A 146 20.43 17.04 8.10
C ASP A 146 19.07 16.72 8.76
N SER A 147 18.58 15.48 8.67
CA SER A 147 17.33 15.04 9.29
C SER A 147 17.56 14.61 10.74
N ASP A 148 16.86 15.26 11.68
CA ASP A 148 16.75 14.79 13.06
C ASP A 148 15.79 13.59 13.21
N PHE A 149 15.11 13.19 12.13
CA PHE A 149 14.11 12.12 12.15
C PHE A 149 14.65 10.80 11.58
N TRP A 150 15.51 10.84 10.57
CA TRP A 150 16.03 9.63 9.92
C TRP A 150 17.49 9.38 10.30
N ASN A 151 17.69 8.41 11.17
CA ASN A 151 18.98 8.00 11.69
C ASN A 151 19.55 6.84 10.89
N GLU A 152 20.85 6.90 10.59
CA GLU A 152 21.59 5.85 9.87
C GLU A 152 21.83 4.62 10.75
N HIS A 153 21.28 3.46 10.38
CA HIS A 153 21.63 2.20 11.02
C HIS A 153 22.57 1.37 10.15
N LEU A 154 22.37 0.05 10.07
CA LEU A 154 23.34 -0.86 9.49
C LEU A 154 23.05 -1.09 7.99
N CYS A 155 24.13 -1.34 7.24
CA CYS A 155 24.04 -1.81 5.88
C CYS A 155 23.93 -3.33 5.85
N PHE A 156 22.89 -3.84 5.21
CA PHE A 156 22.70 -5.27 5.03
C PHE A 156 23.03 -5.66 3.59
N ILE A 157 23.86 -6.70 3.46
CA ILE A 157 24.36 -7.18 2.17
C ILE A 157 23.19 -7.49 1.23
N ASN A 158 23.25 -6.97 0.00
CA ASN A 158 22.22 -7.08 -1.05
C ASN A 158 20.87 -6.39 -0.72
N MET A 159 20.80 -5.58 0.33
CA MET A 159 19.62 -4.75 0.61
C MET A 159 19.97 -3.27 0.56
N GLY A 160 21.10 -2.90 1.16
CA GLY A 160 21.54 -1.52 1.30
C GLY A 160 21.53 -1.04 2.74
N LYS A 161 21.75 0.26 2.90
CA LYS A 161 21.82 0.95 4.19
C LYS A 161 20.43 1.32 4.68
N HIS A 162 20.10 0.92 5.89
CA HIS A 162 18.80 1.19 6.49
C HIS A 162 18.81 2.49 7.29
N TYR A 163 17.71 3.24 7.21
CA TYR A 163 17.43 4.39 8.05
C TYR A 163 16.10 4.22 8.78
N PHE A 164 16.10 4.58 10.07
CA PHE A 164 14.95 4.48 10.97
C PHE A 164 14.82 5.76 11.79
N ASN A 165 13.70 5.94 12.48
CA ASN A 165 13.53 7.02 13.45
C ASN A 165 13.93 6.66 14.88
N LEU A 166 14.92 5.78 15.02
CA LEU A 166 15.43 5.26 16.30
C LEU A 166 16.77 5.92 16.65
N HIS A 167 17.06 6.05 17.94
CA HIS A 167 18.19 6.86 18.44
C HIS A 167 19.31 6.05 19.08
N TYR A 168 19.49 4.78 18.67
CA TYR A 168 20.51 3.86 19.18
C TYR A 168 20.45 3.66 20.70
N ASP A 169 19.24 3.78 21.27
CA ASP A 169 19.01 3.63 22.70
C ASP A 169 18.19 2.36 22.97
N PRO A 170 18.78 1.34 23.64
CA PRO A 170 18.09 0.13 24.04
C PRO A 170 16.83 0.37 24.91
N GLU A 171 16.76 1.51 25.60
CA GLU A 171 15.68 1.90 26.50
C GLU A 171 14.66 2.87 25.86
N GLU A 172 14.83 3.18 24.56
CA GLU A 172 13.88 4.03 23.84
C GLU A 172 12.46 3.44 23.87
N SER A 173 11.45 4.29 24.05
CA SER A 173 10.07 3.83 24.13
C SER A 173 9.46 3.49 22.76
N CYS A 174 8.58 2.48 22.71
CA CYS A 174 7.85 2.09 21.50
C CYS A 174 6.89 3.16 20.96
N GLY A 175 6.55 4.16 21.79
CA GLY A 175 5.59 5.22 21.50
C GLY A 175 5.94 6.08 20.28
N ASN A 176 7.20 6.08 19.84
CA ASN A 176 7.65 6.92 18.73
C ASN A 176 7.99 6.16 17.46
N LEU A 177 7.97 4.82 17.44
CA LEU A 177 8.37 4.08 16.24
C LEU A 177 7.51 4.45 15.02
N PHE A 178 8.19 4.82 13.94
CA PHE A 178 7.61 5.06 12.63
C PHE A 178 7.59 3.75 11.84
N PRO A 179 6.49 3.38 11.16
CA PRO A 179 6.32 2.06 10.56
C PRO A 179 7.02 1.90 9.21
N VAL A 180 8.10 2.64 9.00
CA VAL A 180 8.85 2.68 7.74
C VAL A 180 10.34 2.66 8.03
N GLN A 181 11.06 1.88 7.23
CA GLN A 181 12.51 1.92 7.11
C GLN A 181 12.86 2.42 5.71
N LEU A 182 13.80 3.36 5.58
CA LEU A 182 14.30 3.75 4.26
C LEU A 182 15.52 2.90 3.91
N ILE A 183 15.70 2.62 2.63
CA ILE A 183 16.85 1.90 2.11
C ILE A 183 17.57 2.76 1.08
N TYR A 184 18.85 3.05 1.35
CA TYR A 184 19.74 3.72 0.41
C TYR A 184 20.82 2.75 -0.08
N GLU A 185 21.20 2.92 -1.35
CA GLU A 185 22.29 2.19 -1.98
C GLU A 185 23.03 3.15 -2.90
N GLU A 186 24.37 3.17 -2.82
CA GLU A 186 25.23 4.05 -3.61
C GLU A 186 24.85 5.55 -3.53
N GLY A 187 24.34 6.01 -2.38
CA GLY A 187 23.94 7.40 -2.18
C GLY A 187 22.55 7.77 -2.72
N PHE A 188 21.79 6.81 -3.23
CA PHE A 188 20.44 7.04 -3.78
C PHE A 188 19.39 6.21 -3.06
N LEU A 189 18.17 6.75 -2.96
CA LEU A 189 17.02 6.04 -2.44
C LEU A 189 16.76 4.81 -3.31
N HIS A 190 16.88 3.64 -2.70
CA HIS A 190 16.81 2.34 -3.37
C HIS A 190 15.46 1.66 -3.13
N GLY A 191 14.86 1.88 -1.95
CA GLY A 191 13.56 1.35 -1.59
C GLY A 191 13.13 1.79 -0.19
N PHE A 192 12.07 1.16 0.30
CA PHE A 192 11.63 1.30 1.69
C PHE A 192 11.01 -0.01 2.18
N VAL A 193 10.80 -0.10 3.49
CA VAL A 193 10.22 -1.26 4.15
C VAL A 193 9.04 -0.79 4.99
N TRP A 194 7.87 -1.38 4.81
CA TRP A 194 6.84 -1.28 5.84
C TRP A 194 7.16 -2.21 6.98
N GLN A 195 7.08 -1.70 8.21
CA GLN A 195 7.31 -2.48 9.42
C GLN A 195 6.13 -2.32 10.38
N HIS A 196 5.46 -3.43 10.66
CA HIS A 196 4.33 -3.47 11.58
C HIS A 196 4.55 -4.53 12.66
N PHE A 197 4.24 -4.18 13.91
CA PHE A 197 4.20 -5.18 14.98
C PHE A 197 2.99 -6.09 14.82
N GLY A 198 3.22 -7.39 14.99
CA GLY A 198 2.25 -8.43 14.69
C GLY A 198 2.75 -9.39 13.60
N THR A 199 2.15 -10.57 13.54
CA THR A 199 2.36 -11.55 12.48
C THR A 199 1.25 -11.42 11.44
N LEU A 200 1.44 -10.52 10.48
CA LEU A 200 0.48 -10.23 9.42
C LEU A 200 0.43 -11.40 8.43
N PRO A 201 -0.77 -11.87 8.03
CA PRO A 201 -0.90 -13.02 7.13
C PRO A 201 -0.54 -12.64 5.69
N GLY A 202 -0.07 -13.60 4.90
CA GLY A 202 0.15 -13.45 3.45
C GLY A 202 1.61 -13.58 3.03
N ASP A 203 1.84 -13.83 1.74
CA ASP A 203 3.19 -14.15 1.24
C ASP A 203 4.09 -12.94 0.99
N PHE A 204 3.55 -11.72 1.07
CA PHE A 204 4.32 -10.49 0.92
C PHE A 204 4.97 -10.03 2.24
N TRP A 205 4.55 -10.57 3.37
CA TRP A 205 5.12 -10.25 4.68
C TRP A 205 6.22 -11.23 5.03
N GLU A 206 7.38 -10.68 5.40
CA GLU A 206 8.47 -11.39 6.04
C GLU A 206 8.31 -11.30 7.55
N HIS A 207 8.70 -12.35 8.26
CA HIS A 207 8.71 -12.40 9.73
C HIS A 207 10.14 -12.58 10.22
N PRO A 208 10.95 -11.50 10.25
CA PRO A 208 12.35 -11.59 10.57
C PRO A 208 12.57 -12.01 12.03
N PRO A 209 13.47 -12.97 12.31
CA PRO A 209 13.86 -13.27 13.68
C PRO A 209 14.68 -12.11 14.27
N ALA A 210 14.76 -12.03 15.60
CA ALA A 210 15.51 -10.99 16.32
C ALA A 210 16.95 -10.84 15.81
N LEU A 211 17.62 -11.95 15.49
CA LEU A 211 18.99 -11.94 14.95
C LEU A 211 19.11 -11.20 13.61
N ALA A 212 18.08 -11.24 12.76
CA ALA A 212 18.06 -10.51 11.50
C ALA A 212 17.87 -9.00 11.76
N ILE A 213 16.99 -8.64 12.69
CA ILE A 213 16.77 -7.24 13.08
C ILE A 213 18.02 -6.61 13.69
N SER A 214 18.77 -7.32 14.53
CA SER A 214 20.05 -6.83 15.07
C SER A 214 21.15 -6.64 14.00
N LYS A 215 20.94 -7.10 12.76
CA LYS A 215 21.86 -6.86 11.64
C LYS A 215 21.48 -5.65 10.79
N ILE A 216 20.30 -5.08 10.98
CA ILE A 216 19.84 -3.88 10.24
C ILE A 216 19.67 -2.68 11.17
N ILE A 217 19.34 -2.89 12.45
CA ILE A 217 19.23 -1.85 13.48
C ILE A 217 20.48 -1.88 14.35
N LYS A 218 21.28 -0.81 14.29
CA LYS A 218 22.34 -0.55 15.27
C LYS A 218 21.73 -0.26 16.64
N ASP A 219 22.19 -0.96 17.67
CA ASP A 219 21.74 -0.85 19.06
C ASP A 219 20.19 -0.86 19.19
N PRO A 220 19.55 -1.98 18.83
CA PRO A 220 18.09 -2.04 18.75
C PRO A 220 17.44 -1.85 20.13
N PRO A 221 16.36 -1.05 20.22
CA PRO A 221 15.54 -1.00 21.42
C PRO A 221 15.05 -2.39 21.85
N THR A 222 15.10 -2.65 23.15
CA THR A 222 14.69 -3.92 23.76
C THR A 222 13.27 -4.30 23.39
N TYR A 223 12.36 -3.32 23.35
CA TYR A 223 10.95 -3.56 22.99
C TYR A 223 10.78 -4.16 21.59
N ILE A 224 11.65 -3.84 20.61
CA ILE A 224 11.55 -4.42 19.26
C ILE A 224 11.89 -5.91 19.33
N LEU A 225 12.95 -6.26 20.06
CA LEU A 225 13.38 -7.65 20.21
C LEU A 225 12.35 -8.48 20.99
N ASP A 226 11.78 -7.89 22.05
CA ASP A 226 10.73 -8.51 22.84
C ASP A 226 9.45 -8.72 22.01
N ALA A 227 9.05 -7.71 21.22
CA ALA A 227 7.88 -7.80 20.36
C ALA A 227 7.99 -8.94 19.35
N ILE A 228 9.17 -9.18 18.78
CA ILE A 228 9.41 -10.31 17.87
C ILE A 228 9.15 -11.65 18.57
N GLY A 229 9.54 -11.77 19.85
CA GLY A 229 9.33 -12.99 20.64
C GLY A 229 7.90 -13.18 21.15
N THR A 230 7.08 -12.13 21.16
CA THR A 230 5.72 -12.16 21.72
C THR A 230 4.63 -12.06 20.65
N VAL A 231 4.52 -10.91 19.99
CA VAL A 231 3.47 -10.60 19.00
C VAL A 231 3.92 -10.78 17.56
N GLY A 232 5.24 -10.82 17.34
CA GLY A 232 5.88 -10.88 16.05
C GLY A 232 6.14 -9.49 15.44
N LEU A 233 6.88 -9.50 14.34
CA LEU A 233 7.16 -8.34 13.50
C LEU A 233 6.93 -8.76 12.05
N SER A 234 6.26 -7.92 11.28
CA SER A 234 6.04 -8.12 9.85
C SER A 234 6.68 -7.01 9.06
N THR A 235 7.53 -7.39 8.11
CA THR A 235 8.21 -6.46 7.21
C THR A 235 7.85 -6.75 5.77
N MET A 236 7.69 -5.70 4.96
CA MET A 236 7.51 -5.83 3.51
C MET A 236 8.44 -4.87 2.80
N HIS A 237 9.33 -5.42 1.97
CA HIS A 237 10.28 -4.66 1.18
C HIS A 237 9.68 -4.18 -0.14
N ILE A 238 9.89 -2.90 -0.47
CA ILE A 238 9.48 -2.28 -1.72
C ILE A 238 10.71 -1.65 -2.35
N TYR A 239 11.17 -2.24 -3.44
CA TYR A 239 12.35 -1.80 -4.19
C TYR A 239 11.98 -1.03 -5.44
N PHE A 240 12.70 0.06 -5.72
CA PHE A 240 12.51 0.88 -6.92
C PHE A 240 13.37 0.42 -8.11
N LYS A 241 14.46 -0.30 -7.80
CA LYS A 241 15.31 -0.95 -8.78
C LYS A 241 15.13 -2.46 -8.73
N ASN A 242 15.52 -3.15 -9.80
CA ASN A 242 15.43 -4.59 -9.85
C ASN A 242 16.38 -5.22 -8.82
N TYR A 243 15.86 -6.05 -7.92
CA TYR A 243 16.66 -6.82 -6.97
C TYR A 243 17.74 -7.67 -7.65
N LEU A 244 17.50 -8.13 -8.89
CA LEU A 244 18.47 -8.91 -9.68
C LEU A 244 19.60 -8.07 -10.31
N SER A 245 19.54 -6.74 -10.24
CA SER A 245 20.70 -5.89 -10.58
C SER A 245 21.64 -5.66 -9.39
N ILE A 246 21.28 -6.18 -8.22
CA ILE A 246 22.06 -6.11 -6.99
C ILE A 246 22.97 -7.35 -6.96
N SER A 247 24.27 -7.13 -7.17
CA SER A 247 25.36 -8.12 -7.28
C SER A 247 25.42 -8.98 -8.56
N SER A 248 26.65 -9.33 -8.96
CA SER A 248 27.01 -10.04 -10.19
C SER A 248 26.62 -11.53 -10.24
N LEU A 249 25.54 -11.95 -9.56
CA LEU A 249 25.00 -13.29 -9.70
C LEU A 249 23.89 -13.33 -10.75
N LYS A 250 24.25 -13.86 -11.93
CA LYS A 250 23.28 -14.34 -12.91
C LYS A 250 22.44 -15.46 -12.27
N LEU A 251 21.21 -15.16 -11.85
CA LEU A 251 20.12 -16.13 -11.85
C LEU A 251 18.80 -15.40 -12.18
N ALA A 252 18.18 -15.82 -13.29
CA ALA A 252 17.11 -15.09 -13.94
C ALA A 252 15.72 -15.38 -13.34
N VAL A 253 14.90 -14.34 -13.17
CA VAL A 253 13.44 -14.40 -13.32
C VAL A 253 12.99 -13.19 -14.12
N HIS A 254 12.28 -13.46 -15.22
CA HIS A 254 11.89 -12.51 -16.26
C HIS A 254 10.49 -11.97 -15.99
N LEU A 255 10.31 -10.66 -15.91
CA LEU A 255 9.03 -10.00 -16.16
C LEU A 255 9.20 -9.03 -17.33
N HIS A 256 9.01 -9.55 -18.54
CA HIS A 256 8.80 -8.70 -19.70
C HIS A 256 7.66 -9.21 -20.58
N ARG A 257 6.75 -8.27 -20.88
CA ARG A 257 5.82 -8.24 -22.03
C ARG A 257 4.50 -9.02 -21.92
N ARG A 258 3.48 -8.36 -21.35
CA ARG A 258 2.11 -8.23 -21.91
C ARG A 258 1.27 -7.21 -21.10
N MET A 259 1.48 -5.91 -21.33
CA MET A 259 0.51 -4.85 -20.96
C MET A 259 0.25 -3.84 -22.10
N ASN A 260 0.61 -4.18 -23.34
CA ASN A 260 0.19 -3.40 -24.50
C ASN A 260 -0.92 -4.16 -25.22
N GLU A 261 -1.99 -3.42 -25.54
CA GLU A 261 -3.14 -3.79 -26.39
C GLU A 261 -4.40 -4.30 -25.67
N THR A 262 -4.93 -3.54 -24.72
CA THR A 262 -6.38 -3.33 -24.60
C THR A 262 -6.66 -2.01 -23.88
N PRO A 263 -7.46 -1.09 -24.42
CA PRO A 263 -7.90 0.09 -23.68
C PRO A 263 -8.72 -0.37 -22.48
N PHE A 264 -8.27 -0.02 -21.28
CA PHE A 264 -9.04 -0.20 -20.06
C PHE A 264 -10.06 0.96 -19.99
N ASN A 265 -11.35 0.66 -20.19
CA ASN A 265 -12.43 1.64 -20.03
C ASN A 265 -12.65 1.86 -18.53
N MET A 266 -12.07 2.94 -17.97
CA MET A 266 -12.31 3.31 -16.57
C MET A 266 -13.60 4.11 -16.44
N GLY A 267 -14.44 3.69 -15.49
CA GLY A 267 -15.50 4.52 -14.93
C GLY A 267 -14.90 5.73 -14.21
N GLU A 268 -15.66 6.81 -14.16
CA GLU A 268 -15.28 8.16 -13.72
C GLU A 268 -14.98 8.21 -12.21
N MET A 269 -13.75 8.56 -11.81
CA MET A 269 -13.34 8.77 -10.41
C MET A 269 -13.80 10.15 -9.91
N VAL A 270 -14.39 10.23 -8.71
CA VAL A 270 -14.82 11.49 -8.09
C VAL A 270 -13.90 11.86 -6.94
N ALA A 271 -13.33 13.07 -6.98
CA ALA A 271 -12.49 13.64 -5.92
C ALA A 271 -13.34 14.08 -4.71
N ASN A 272 -12.79 13.92 -3.50
CA ASN A 272 -13.30 14.47 -2.25
C ASN A 272 -12.13 15.10 -1.48
N ASP A 273 -12.44 16.06 -0.61
CA ASP A 273 -11.47 16.91 0.14
C ASP A 273 -10.51 16.15 1.07
N ASN A 274 -10.66 14.83 1.25
CA ASN A 274 -9.87 13.96 2.12
C ASN A 274 -9.03 12.93 1.34
N GLY A 275 -8.74 13.20 0.06
CA GLY A 275 -8.09 12.25 -0.85
C GLY A 275 -9.10 11.33 -1.54
N CYS A 276 -8.63 10.54 -2.51
CA CYS A 276 -9.45 9.57 -3.23
C CYS A 276 -10.03 8.51 -2.26
N LYS A 277 -11.20 8.78 -1.68
CA LYS A 277 -11.94 7.78 -0.90
C LYS A 277 -12.57 6.77 -1.85
N LEU A 278 -12.07 5.54 -1.78
CA LEU A 278 -12.72 4.36 -2.33
C LEU A 278 -14.02 4.10 -1.57
N SER A 279 -15.16 4.38 -2.20
CA SER A 279 -16.46 3.83 -1.78
C SER A 279 -16.65 2.50 -2.52
N LEU A 280 -16.38 1.39 -1.84
CA LEU A 280 -16.67 0.06 -2.37
C LEU A 280 -18.19 -0.14 -2.34
N SER A 281 -18.83 -0.22 -3.51
CA SER A 281 -20.15 -0.83 -3.63
C SER A 281 -20.05 -2.08 -4.50
N ASP A 282 -20.74 -3.13 -4.05
CA ASP A 282 -20.70 -4.47 -4.60
C ASP A 282 -21.00 -4.50 -6.10
N THR A 283 -20.05 -4.97 -6.90
CA THR A 283 -20.17 -5.99 -7.98
C THR A 283 -19.23 -5.73 -9.16
N ALA A 284 -18.30 -6.65 -9.40
CA ALA A 284 -18.05 -7.32 -10.69
C ALA A 284 -16.79 -8.22 -10.60
N SER A 285 -16.98 -9.53 -10.51
CA SER A 285 -15.90 -10.52 -10.56
C SER A 285 -15.45 -10.79 -12.00
N ARG A 286 -14.14 -10.69 -12.28
CA ARG A 286 -13.49 -11.49 -13.33
C ARG A 286 -12.07 -11.89 -12.89
N GLU A 287 -11.82 -13.20 -12.94
CA GLU A 287 -10.54 -13.84 -12.64
C GLU A 287 -9.46 -13.41 -13.63
N ASN A 288 -8.30 -12.99 -13.12
CA ASN A 288 -7.03 -13.01 -13.86
C ASN A 288 -5.92 -13.38 -12.86
N ASN A 289 -5.26 -14.50 -13.09
CA ASN A 289 -4.19 -15.02 -12.23
C ASN A 289 -2.94 -14.16 -12.32
N ILE A 290 -2.56 -13.51 -11.21
CA ILE A 290 -1.23 -12.92 -11.02
C ILE A 290 -0.49 -13.84 -10.05
N HIS A 291 0.53 -14.55 -10.55
CA HIS A 291 1.42 -15.36 -9.71
C HIS A 291 2.57 -14.50 -9.19
N ALA A 292 2.67 -14.33 -7.87
CA ALA A 292 3.87 -13.85 -7.19
C ALA A 292 4.70 -15.06 -6.71
N VAL A 293 6.01 -15.02 -6.92
CA VAL A 293 6.96 -16.10 -6.57
C VAL A 293 7.70 -15.71 -5.29
N LYS A 294 7.73 -16.62 -4.30
CA LYS A 294 8.38 -16.50 -2.99
C LYS A 294 9.79 -17.08 -3.03
N TYR A 295 10.76 -16.45 -2.37
CA TYR A 295 12.07 -17.07 -2.08
C TYR A 295 12.48 -16.84 -0.62
N LEU A 296 13.03 -17.90 -0.02
CA LEU A 296 13.70 -17.91 1.28
C LEU A 296 15.21 -17.85 1.06
N VAL A 297 15.93 -17.02 1.80
CA VAL A 297 17.39 -16.98 1.78
C VAL A 297 17.95 -17.92 2.87
N ASP A 298 18.73 -18.92 2.46
CA ASP A 298 19.63 -19.68 3.34
C ASP A 298 20.96 -18.92 3.47
N SER A 299 21.39 -18.69 4.70
CA SER A 299 22.50 -17.81 5.06
C SER A 299 23.83 -18.56 5.13
N ARG A 300 24.39 -18.95 3.98
CA ARG A 300 25.77 -19.44 3.91
C ARG A 300 26.49 -18.96 2.65
N GLY A 301 27.21 -17.85 2.80
CA GLY A 301 28.17 -17.37 1.79
C GLY A 301 28.49 -15.90 2.00
N ALA A 302 29.60 -15.63 2.70
CA ALA A 302 30.20 -14.29 2.74
C ALA A 302 31.11 -14.11 1.51
N MET A 303 31.04 -12.94 0.88
CA MET A 303 32.15 -12.00 0.60
C MET A 303 31.96 -11.20 -0.71
N ASP A 304 32.36 -9.92 -0.58
CA ASP A 304 32.57 -8.87 -1.59
C ASP A 304 31.37 -8.35 -2.38
N ASP A 305 30.53 -7.56 -1.69
CA ASP A 305 29.72 -6.53 -2.34
C ASP A 305 30.17 -5.13 -1.86
N LYS A 306 30.44 -4.23 -2.81
CA LYS A 306 30.91 -2.86 -2.55
C LYS A 306 29.77 -1.92 -2.12
N SER A 307 28.52 -2.39 -2.13
CA SER A 307 27.34 -1.64 -1.70
C SER A 307 27.34 -1.28 -0.21
N CYS A 308 28.06 -2.06 0.62
CA CYS A 308 28.12 -1.91 2.08
C CYS A 308 29.55 -1.72 2.63
N ALA A 309 30.51 -1.32 1.79
CA ALA A 309 31.93 -1.14 2.16
C ALA A 309 32.32 0.34 2.28
#